data_AF-A0A916MI44-F1
#
_entry.id   AF-A0A916MI44-F1
#
_cell.length_a   1.000
_cell.length_b   1.000
_cell.length_c   1.000
_cell.angle_alpha   90.00
_cell.angle_beta   90.00
_cell.angle_gamma   90.00
#
_symmetry.space_group_name_H-M   'P 1'
#
loop_
_entity.id
_entity.type
_entity.pdbx_description
1 polymer ?
#
loop_
_entity_poly.entity_id
_entity_poly.type
_entity_poly.pdbx_seq_one_letter_code
_entity_poly.pdbx_strand_id
1 'polypeptide(L)'
;MPLPLDELVENPELVNQSAQALEWAELLFEFEHALDDATALLLGLSDDQLRFKPAAKAFSIAEGLTHALHSDELFWSWIKLLMDGRRAEIDPAALIGGDGAQPDQAGTAIATLIENVHLIARGTIELRPDPIDLHSTAPHPYFGELNAKGWLMFMALHHGMHLRQCEAVIDAPGFPRGTSKQSLTAEEYLQPRERKTWLKPDAGGKRQDAGSKKSAVKKKPAGAKKPAGKRVTRR
;
A
#
# COMPACT_ATOMS: atom_id res chain seq x y z
N MET A 1 7.56 6.79 -7.31
CA MET A 1 7.88 5.35 -7.18
C MET A 1 7.70 5.01 -5.71
N PRO A 2 6.95 3.96 -5.35
CA PRO A 2 6.87 3.52 -3.97
C PRO A 2 8.28 3.20 -3.45
N LEU A 3 8.55 3.52 -2.19
CA LEU A 3 9.83 3.22 -1.53
C LEU A 3 9.98 1.70 -1.37
N PRO A 4 11.21 1.16 -1.40
CA PRO A 4 11.44 -0.25 -1.08
C PRO A 4 10.88 -0.59 0.30
N LEU A 5 10.28 -1.78 0.46
CA LEU A 5 9.70 -2.25 1.72
C LEU A 5 10.69 -2.13 2.89
N ASP A 6 11.98 -2.39 2.65
CA ASP A 6 13.01 -2.33 3.68
C ASP A 6 13.21 -0.89 4.20
N GLU A 7 13.12 0.12 3.32
CA GLU A 7 13.19 1.53 3.71
C GLU A 7 11.95 1.97 4.52
N LEU A 8 10.78 1.45 4.18
CA LEU A 8 9.53 1.73 4.91
C LEU A 8 9.50 1.06 6.29
N VAL A 9 10.12 -0.11 6.42
CA VAL A 9 10.30 -0.79 7.72
C VAL A 9 11.26 0.00 8.61
N GLU A 10 12.32 0.57 8.05
CA GLU A 10 13.28 1.39 8.78
C GLU A 10 12.73 2.78 9.15
N ASN A 11 11.80 3.31 8.36
CA ASN A 11 11.23 4.66 8.52
C ASN A 11 9.69 4.61 8.50
N PRO A 12 9.06 4.07 9.57
CA PRO A 12 7.64 3.75 9.59
C PRO A 12 6.70 4.95 9.35
N GLU A 13 7.13 6.16 9.70
CA GLU A 13 6.38 7.39 9.44
C GLU A 13 6.19 7.71 7.95
N LEU A 14 7.03 7.14 7.07
CA LEU A 14 6.95 7.35 5.63
C LEU A 14 5.75 6.65 5.01
N VAL A 15 5.15 5.64 5.67
CA VAL A 15 3.96 4.94 5.14
C VAL A 15 2.80 5.92 4.99
N ASN A 16 2.48 6.68 6.03
CA ASN A 16 1.43 7.70 5.95
C ASN A 16 1.76 8.81 4.95
N GLN A 17 2.99 9.31 4.98
CA GLN A 17 3.41 10.41 4.09
C GLN A 17 3.32 10.00 2.62
N SER A 18 3.80 8.80 2.31
CA SER A 18 3.75 8.22 0.96
C SER A 18 2.31 7.94 0.54
N ALA A 19 1.48 7.40 1.44
CA ALA A 19 0.07 7.16 1.17
C ALA A 19 -0.70 8.46 0.88
N GLN A 20 -0.41 9.55 1.59
CA GLN A 20 -1.08 10.83 1.33
C GLN A 20 -0.71 11.45 -0.03
N ALA A 21 0.46 11.11 -0.58
CA ALA A 21 0.90 11.60 -1.88
C ALA A 21 0.24 10.89 -3.06
N LEU A 22 -0.48 9.79 -2.80
CA LEU A 22 -1.15 8.98 -3.82
C LEU A 22 -2.67 9.22 -3.82
N GLU A 23 -3.27 9.13 -4.99
CA GLU A 23 -4.71 9.09 -5.16
C GLU A 23 -5.28 7.71 -4.76
N TRP A 24 -6.58 7.66 -4.45
CA TRP A 24 -7.25 6.39 -4.07
C TRP A 24 -7.13 5.31 -5.14
N ALA A 25 -7.17 5.68 -6.42
CA ALA A 25 -7.00 4.74 -7.51
C ALA A 25 -5.58 4.18 -7.60
N GLU A 26 -4.56 4.97 -7.25
CA GLU A 26 -3.17 4.51 -7.20
C GLU A 26 -2.95 3.57 -6.00
N LEU A 27 -3.50 3.92 -4.83
CA LEU A 27 -3.45 3.04 -3.66
C LEU A 27 -4.17 1.71 -3.89
N LEU A 28 -5.36 1.75 -4.49
CA LEU A 28 -6.09 0.55 -4.87
C LEU A 28 -5.28 -0.29 -5.86
N PHE A 29 -4.66 0.35 -6.85
CA PHE A 29 -3.80 -0.34 -7.81
C PHE A 29 -2.64 -1.08 -7.12
N GLU A 30 -1.95 -0.45 -6.16
CA GLU A 30 -0.85 -1.12 -5.43
C GLU A 30 -1.36 -2.33 -4.61
N PHE A 31 -2.52 -2.21 -3.97
CA PHE A 31 -3.14 -3.31 -3.25
C PHE A 31 -3.57 -4.46 -4.17
N GLU A 32 -4.27 -4.16 -5.26
CA GLU A 32 -4.71 -5.17 -6.24
C GLU A 32 -3.52 -5.83 -6.92
N HIS A 33 -2.46 -5.09 -7.21
CA HIS A 33 -1.21 -5.65 -7.72
C HIS A 33 -0.63 -6.69 -6.76
N ALA A 34 -0.67 -6.43 -5.44
CA ALA A 34 -0.19 -7.38 -4.45
C ALA A 34 -1.06 -8.66 -4.38
N LEU A 35 -2.37 -8.57 -4.65
CA LEU A 35 -3.26 -9.72 -4.76
C LEU A 35 -3.07 -10.52 -6.05
N ASP A 36 -2.80 -9.84 -7.16
CA ASP A 36 -2.38 -10.49 -8.42
C ASP A 36 -1.07 -11.26 -8.19
N ASP A 37 -0.15 -10.65 -7.43
CA ASP A 37 1.09 -11.26 -6.95
C ASP A 37 0.87 -12.41 -5.93
N ALA A 38 -0.31 -12.57 -5.33
CA ALA A 38 -0.66 -13.79 -4.58
C ALA A 38 -1.27 -14.85 -5.51
N THR A 39 -2.08 -14.43 -6.48
CA THR A 39 -2.78 -15.31 -7.42
C THR A 39 -1.80 -16.08 -8.31
N ALA A 40 -0.83 -15.39 -8.90
CA ALA A 40 0.06 -16.06 -9.83
C ALA A 40 1.11 -16.96 -9.11
N LEU A 41 1.39 -16.73 -7.82
CA LEU A 41 2.08 -17.66 -6.93
C LEU A 41 1.27 -18.96 -6.78
N LEU A 42 -0.03 -18.85 -6.45
CA LEU A 42 -0.92 -20.01 -6.31
C LEU A 42 -1.01 -20.85 -7.59
N LEU A 43 -1.13 -20.21 -8.76
CA LEU A 43 -1.21 -20.91 -10.05
C LEU A 43 0.02 -21.78 -10.34
N GLY A 44 1.17 -21.42 -9.76
CA GLY A 44 2.42 -22.15 -9.91
C GLY A 44 2.57 -23.40 -9.03
N LEU A 45 1.74 -23.53 -7.99
CA LEU A 45 1.97 -24.48 -6.90
C LEU A 45 0.89 -25.56 -6.82
N SER A 46 1.28 -26.76 -6.40
CA SER A 46 0.37 -27.85 -6.02
C SER A 46 -0.11 -27.68 -4.58
N ASP A 47 -1.24 -28.30 -4.23
CA ASP A 47 -1.73 -28.33 -2.85
C ASP A 47 -0.69 -28.85 -1.84
N ASP A 48 0.06 -29.90 -2.19
CA ASP A 48 1.15 -30.42 -1.33
C ASP A 48 2.26 -29.39 -1.11
N GLN A 49 2.55 -28.55 -2.10
CA GLN A 49 3.50 -27.44 -1.97
C GLN A 49 2.95 -26.34 -1.08
N LEU A 50 1.67 -26.01 -1.22
CA LEU A 50 1.01 -24.99 -0.39
C LEU A 50 0.99 -25.38 1.10
N ARG A 51 0.81 -26.68 1.38
CA ARG A 51 0.76 -27.24 2.75
C ARG A 51 2.14 -27.54 3.34
N PHE A 52 3.21 -27.46 2.55
CA PHE A 52 4.56 -27.76 3.03
C PHE A 52 4.97 -26.81 4.16
N LYS A 53 5.46 -27.38 5.27
CA LYS A 53 6.01 -26.63 6.41
C LYS A 53 7.53 -26.84 6.49
N PRO A 54 8.35 -25.77 6.42
CA PRO A 54 9.79 -25.90 6.53
C PRO A 54 10.25 -26.21 7.96
N ALA A 55 9.43 -25.90 8.97
CA ALA A 55 9.64 -26.24 10.36
C ALA A 55 8.30 -26.31 11.11
N ALA A 56 8.25 -27.01 12.25
CA ALA A 56 7.01 -27.23 13.00
C ALA A 56 6.30 -25.93 13.45
N LYS A 57 7.06 -24.85 13.68
CA LYS A 57 6.54 -23.54 14.11
C LYS A 57 6.49 -22.50 12.98
N ALA A 58 6.95 -22.85 11.78
CA ALA A 58 6.90 -21.96 10.63
C ALA A 58 5.53 -22.05 9.96
N PHE A 59 5.12 -20.96 9.31
CA PHE A 59 3.95 -20.97 8.45
C PHE A 59 4.25 -21.74 7.16
N SER A 60 3.26 -22.46 6.65
CA SER A 60 3.21 -22.88 5.26
C SER A 60 2.80 -21.70 4.35
N ILE A 61 2.86 -21.90 3.03
CA ILE A 61 2.37 -20.92 2.06
C ILE A 61 0.85 -20.73 2.23
N ALA A 62 0.10 -21.82 2.43
CA ALA A 62 -1.33 -21.74 2.69
C ALA A 62 -1.65 -20.90 3.95
N GLU A 63 -0.92 -21.10 5.05
CA GLU A 63 -1.09 -20.31 6.28
C GLU A 63 -0.74 -18.84 6.06
N GLY A 64 0.36 -18.54 5.37
CA GLY A 64 0.77 -17.16 5.06
C GLY A 64 -0.28 -16.40 4.25
N LEU A 65 -0.77 -17.00 3.16
CA LEU A 65 -1.77 -16.38 2.29
C LEU A 65 -3.14 -16.24 2.98
N THR A 66 -3.60 -17.26 3.69
CA THR A 66 -4.90 -17.20 4.37
C THR A 66 -4.90 -16.23 5.54
N HIS A 67 -3.79 -16.11 6.27
CA HIS A 67 -3.59 -15.07 7.27
C HIS A 67 -3.64 -13.66 6.66
N ALA A 68 -2.94 -13.43 5.54
CA ALA A 68 -2.94 -12.14 4.85
C ALA A 68 -4.37 -11.74 4.40
N LEU A 69 -5.08 -12.67 3.76
CA LEU A 69 -6.44 -12.43 3.25
C LEU A 69 -7.46 -12.23 4.37
N HIS A 70 -7.34 -12.98 5.47
CA HIS A 70 -8.18 -12.76 6.65
C HIS A 70 -7.94 -11.36 7.25
N SER A 71 -6.68 -10.94 7.31
CA SER A 71 -6.31 -9.61 7.79
C SER A 71 -6.87 -8.52 6.86
N ASP A 72 -6.92 -8.74 5.55
CA ASP A 72 -7.52 -7.78 4.61
C ASP A 72 -8.99 -7.51 4.89
N GLU A 73 -9.78 -8.54 5.22
CA GLU A 73 -11.20 -8.35 5.55
C GLU A 73 -11.37 -7.43 6.76
N LEU A 74 -10.55 -7.64 7.79
CA LEU A 74 -10.50 -6.77 8.97
C LEU A 74 -10.08 -5.35 8.59
N PHE A 75 -8.99 -5.20 7.83
CA PHE A 75 -8.45 -3.89 7.49
C PHE A 75 -9.36 -3.10 6.55
N TRP A 76 -10.04 -3.74 5.60
CA TRP A 76 -11.06 -3.08 4.80
C TRP A 76 -12.24 -2.59 5.64
N SER A 77 -12.63 -3.33 6.68
CA SER A 77 -13.65 -2.86 7.63
C SER A 77 -13.18 -1.60 8.37
N TRP A 78 -11.91 -1.54 8.77
CA TRP A 78 -11.33 -0.37 9.44
C TRP A 78 -11.19 0.81 8.49
N ILE A 79 -10.72 0.60 7.27
CA ILE A 79 -10.62 1.65 6.23
C ILE A 79 -11.98 2.30 6.02
N LYS A 80 -13.05 1.52 5.90
CA LYS A 80 -14.41 2.04 5.77
C LYS A 80 -14.82 2.89 6.98
N LEU A 81 -14.60 2.39 8.21
CA LEU A 81 -14.90 3.14 9.42
C LEU A 81 -14.10 4.45 9.52
N LEU A 82 -12.82 4.43 9.15
CA LEU A 82 -11.97 5.62 9.15
C LEU A 82 -12.41 6.65 8.12
N MET A 83 -12.78 6.22 6.90
CA MET A 83 -13.33 7.12 5.87
C MET A 83 -14.62 7.81 6.33
N ASP A 84 -15.44 7.14 7.14
CA ASP A 84 -16.67 7.67 7.72
C ASP A 84 -16.44 8.49 9.01
N GLY A 85 -15.19 8.62 9.49
CA GLY A 85 -14.87 9.28 10.76
C GLY A 85 -15.32 8.51 12.01
N ARG A 86 -15.56 7.21 11.88
CA ARG A 86 -16.10 6.31 12.90
C ARG A 86 -15.02 5.54 13.66
N ARG A 87 -13.90 6.20 13.95
CA ARG A 87 -12.75 5.61 14.65
C ARG A 87 -13.13 4.96 16.00
N ALA A 88 -14.12 5.48 16.71
CA ALA A 88 -14.53 4.92 18.00
C ALA A 88 -15.02 3.46 17.93
N GLU A 89 -15.36 2.96 16.74
CA GLU A 89 -15.85 1.60 16.51
C GLU A 89 -14.73 0.60 16.17
N ILE A 90 -13.49 1.08 16.00
CA ILE A 90 -12.33 0.23 15.77
C ILE A 90 -11.81 -0.24 17.13
N ASP A 91 -11.71 -1.55 17.28
CA ASP A 91 -11.03 -2.22 18.39
C ASP A 91 -9.62 -2.65 17.95
N PRO A 92 -8.56 -1.92 18.35
CA PRO A 92 -7.19 -2.33 18.03
C PRO A 92 -6.77 -3.66 18.64
N ALA A 93 -7.44 -4.13 19.70
CA ALA A 93 -7.14 -5.42 20.30
C ALA A 93 -7.54 -6.61 19.40
N ALA A 94 -8.38 -6.37 18.39
CA ALA A 94 -8.69 -7.35 17.35
C ALA A 94 -7.51 -7.64 16.42
N LEU A 95 -6.44 -6.83 16.46
CA LEU A 95 -5.22 -7.06 15.70
C LEU A 95 -4.38 -8.13 16.40
N ILE A 96 -4.69 -9.40 16.13
CA ILE A 96 -4.00 -10.56 16.72
C ILE A 96 -3.08 -11.18 15.67
N GLY A 97 -1.82 -11.39 16.05
CA GLY A 97 -0.82 -12.00 15.17
C GLY A 97 -1.14 -13.48 14.88
N GLY A 98 -1.24 -13.82 13.59
CA GLY A 98 -1.43 -15.20 13.12
C GLY A 98 -2.88 -15.68 13.00
N ASP A 99 -3.88 -14.84 13.28
CA ASP A 99 -5.28 -15.19 13.08
C ASP A 99 -5.61 -15.44 11.60
N GLY A 100 -6.56 -16.34 11.34
CA GLY A 100 -6.97 -16.69 9.98
C GLY A 100 -6.03 -17.62 9.20
N ALA A 101 -4.88 -18.00 9.77
CA ALA A 101 -3.98 -18.98 9.16
C ALA A 101 -4.65 -20.37 9.08
N GLN A 102 -4.80 -20.91 7.88
CA GLN A 102 -5.41 -22.21 7.60
C GLN A 102 -4.43 -23.13 6.85
N PRO A 103 -3.85 -24.15 7.51
CA PRO A 103 -2.80 -24.99 6.91
C PRO A 103 -3.29 -25.91 5.80
N ASP A 104 -4.55 -26.32 5.84
CA ASP A 104 -5.08 -27.35 4.94
C ASP A 104 -5.86 -26.78 3.73
N GLN A 105 -5.92 -25.45 3.62
CA GLN A 105 -6.69 -24.77 2.58
C GLN A 105 -6.21 -25.16 1.17
N ALA A 106 -7.15 -25.63 0.34
CA ALA A 106 -6.86 -25.95 -1.06
C ALA A 106 -6.60 -24.68 -1.88
N GLY A 107 -5.71 -24.76 -2.88
CA GLY A 107 -5.34 -23.60 -3.68
C GLY A 107 -6.52 -22.91 -4.37
N THR A 108 -7.51 -23.69 -4.85
CA THR A 108 -8.74 -23.14 -5.45
C THR A 108 -9.56 -22.31 -4.47
N ALA A 109 -9.60 -22.71 -3.20
CA ALA A 109 -10.35 -21.99 -2.19
C ALA A 109 -9.60 -20.73 -1.74
N ILE A 110 -8.26 -20.73 -1.72
CA ILE A 110 -7.47 -19.50 -1.52
C ILE A 110 -7.69 -18.52 -2.68
N ALA A 111 -7.71 -19.01 -3.93
CA ALA A 111 -8.01 -18.18 -5.09
C ALA A 111 -9.39 -17.49 -4.99
N THR A 112 -10.42 -18.21 -4.53
CA THR A 112 -11.74 -17.61 -4.26
C THR A 112 -11.68 -16.54 -3.16
N LEU A 113 -10.87 -16.72 -2.12
CA LEU A 113 -10.67 -15.68 -1.09
C LEU A 113 -10.03 -14.42 -1.69
N ILE A 114 -9.02 -14.56 -2.55
CA ILE A 114 -8.40 -13.43 -3.24
C ILE A 114 -9.43 -12.66 -4.08
N GLU A 115 -10.25 -13.37 -4.87
CA GLU A 115 -11.31 -12.76 -5.66
C GLU A 115 -12.31 -11.99 -4.78
N ASN A 116 -12.71 -12.56 -3.63
CA ASN A 116 -13.59 -11.88 -2.69
C ASN A 116 -12.97 -10.59 -2.14
N VAL A 117 -11.68 -10.62 -1.81
CA VAL A 117 -10.96 -9.43 -1.32
C VAL A 117 -10.86 -8.35 -2.42
N HIS A 118 -10.64 -8.70 -3.69
CA HIS A 118 -10.75 -7.74 -4.80
C HIS A 118 -12.13 -7.06 -4.85
N LEU A 119 -13.21 -7.82 -4.69
CA LEU A 119 -14.57 -7.27 -4.68
C LEU A 119 -14.79 -6.33 -3.51
N ILE A 120 -14.30 -6.68 -2.31
CA ILE A 120 -14.37 -5.82 -1.12
C ILE A 120 -13.58 -4.53 -1.35
N ALA A 121 -12.37 -4.62 -1.87
CA ALA A 121 -11.49 -3.49 -2.15
C ALA A 121 -12.15 -2.50 -3.12
N ARG A 122 -12.58 -3.00 -4.29
CA ARG A 122 -13.25 -2.19 -5.31
C ARG A 122 -14.54 -1.59 -4.79
N GLY A 123 -15.38 -2.39 -4.14
CA GLY A 123 -16.65 -1.92 -3.58
C GLY A 123 -16.45 -0.85 -2.51
N THR A 124 -15.44 -0.99 -1.65
CA THR A 124 -15.12 0.01 -0.62
C THR A 124 -14.65 1.33 -1.23
N ILE A 125 -13.78 1.28 -2.24
CA ILE A 125 -13.31 2.49 -2.92
C ILE A 125 -14.41 3.12 -3.77
N GLU A 126 -15.21 2.34 -4.50
CA GLU A 126 -16.31 2.87 -5.33
C GLU A 126 -17.42 3.52 -4.50
N LEU A 127 -17.79 2.91 -3.37
CA LEU A 127 -18.86 3.36 -2.49
C LEU A 127 -18.35 4.23 -1.31
N ARG A 128 -17.12 4.73 -1.39
CA ARG A 128 -16.54 5.59 -0.36
C ARG A 128 -17.40 6.85 -0.15
N PRO A 129 -17.48 7.38 1.09
CA PRO A 129 -18.24 8.60 1.37
C PRO A 129 -17.67 9.81 0.61
N ASP A 130 -18.52 10.82 0.39
CA ASP A 130 -18.10 12.13 -0.09
C ASP A 130 -18.81 13.21 0.75
N PRO A 131 -18.09 13.97 1.61
CA PRO A 131 -16.63 13.99 1.77
C PRO A 131 -16.07 12.77 2.55
N ILE A 132 -14.79 12.45 2.32
CA ILE A 132 -14.03 11.44 3.08
C ILE A 132 -13.35 12.09 4.29
N ASP A 133 -13.40 11.46 5.46
CA ASP A 133 -12.55 11.82 6.59
C ASP A 133 -11.11 11.28 6.41
N LEU A 134 -10.13 12.18 6.44
CA LEU A 134 -8.70 11.87 6.36
C LEU A 134 -7.97 12.10 7.69
N HIS A 135 -8.67 12.59 8.72
CA HIS A 135 -8.10 12.90 10.03
C HIS A 135 -8.23 11.74 11.01
N SER A 136 -9.28 10.94 10.92
CA SER A 136 -9.42 9.74 11.74
C SER A 136 -8.29 8.73 11.48
N THR A 137 -7.67 8.25 12.55
CA THR A 137 -6.57 7.27 12.53
C THR A 137 -6.81 6.12 13.47
N ALA A 138 -6.29 4.93 13.13
CA ALA A 138 -6.20 3.78 14.04
C ALA A 138 -4.74 3.30 14.17
N PRO A 139 -4.35 2.77 15.35
CA PRO A 139 -2.97 2.41 15.63
C PRO A 139 -2.56 1.11 14.92
N HIS A 140 -1.36 1.12 14.35
CA HIS A 140 -0.64 -0.05 13.87
C HIS A 140 0.60 -0.29 14.77
N PRO A 141 0.93 -1.54 15.16
CA PRO A 141 2.02 -1.82 16.10
C PRO A 141 3.40 -1.27 15.69
N TYR A 142 3.67 -1.20 14.39
CA TYR A 142 4.96 -0.75 13.84
C TYR A 142 4.91 0.66 13.22
N PHE A 143 3.75 1.05 12.68
CA PHE A 143 3.62 2.27 11.86
C PHE A 143 2.96 3.43 12.62
N GLY A 144 2.56 3.20 13.88
CA GLY A 144 1.84 4.19 14.67
C GLY A 144 0.43 4.43 14.14
N GLU A 145 -0.06 5.65 14.29
CA GLU A 145 -1.41 6.03 13.85
C GLU A 145 -1.51 6.11 12.33
N LEU A 146 -2.37 5.30 11.71
CA LEU A 146 -2.63 5.30 10.27
C LEU A 146 -4.06 5.76 9.98
N ASN A 147 -4.23 6.67 9.02
CA ASN A 147 -5.55 6.99 8.47
C ASN A 147 -5.97 5.97 7.40
N ALA A 148 -7.15 6.13 6.80
CA ALA A 148 -7.66 5.19 5.79
C ALA A 148 -6.69 4.95 4.60
N LYS A 149 -5.99 5.99 4.13
CA LYS A 149 -4.95 5.83 3.09
C LYS A 149 -3.72 5.10 3.62
N GLY A 150 -3.28 5.41 4.83
CA GLY A 150 -2.16 4.75 5.49
C GLY A 150 -2.38 3.24 5.65
N TRP A 151 -3.58 2.84 6.10
CA TRP A 151 -3.97 1.43 6.19
C TRP A 151 -3.97 0.74 4.84
N LEU A 152 -4.51 1.38 3.79
CA LEU A 152 -4.52 0.78 2.45
C LEU A 152 -3.09 0.57 1.90
N MET A 153 -2.19 1.53 2.09
CA MET A 153 -0.78 1.36 1.74
C MET A 153 -0.14 0.22 2.53
N PHE A 154 -0.40 0.15 3.85
CA PHE A 154 0.09 -0.94 4.69
C PHE A 154 -0.36 -2.31 4.18
N MET A 155 -1.60 -2.46 3.73
CA MET A 155 -2.10 -3.73 3.20
C MET A 155 -1.26 -4.23 2.01
N ALA A 156 -0.91 -3.35 1.07
CA ALA A 156 -0.02 -3.72 -0.03
C ALA A 156 1.38 -4.18 0.46
N LEU A 157 1.93 -3.48 1.46
CA LEU A 157 3.21 -3.84 2.08
C LEU A 157 3.13 -5.19 2.83
N HIS A 158 2.03 -5.42 3.53
CA HIS A 158 1.74 -6.63 4.29
C HIS A 158 1.73 -7.87 3.39
N HIS A 159 1.06 -7.79 2.23
CA HIS A 159 1.14 -8.83 1.20
C HIS A 159 2.56 -9.06 0.71
N GLY A 160 3.31 -7.99 0.41
CA GLY A 160 4.71 -8.10 0.02
C GLY A 160 5.59 -8.82 1.06
N MET A 161 5.35 -8.59 2.35
CA MET A 161 6.03 -9.31 3.44
C MET A 161 5.70 -10.80 3.43
N HIS A 162 4.42 -11.16 3.27
CA HIS A 162 4.00 -12.57 3.24
C HIS A 162 4.42 -13.30 1.96
N LEU A 163 4.51 -12.61 0.82
CA LEU A 163 5.06 -13.18 -0.41
C LEU A 163 6.54 -13.57 -0.22
N ARG A 164 7.36 -12.72 0.39
CA ARG A 164 8.75 -13.06 0.73
C ARG A 164 8.85 -14.22 1.71
N GLN A 165 7.92 -14.34 2.66
CA GLN A 165 7.86 -15.51 3.53
C GLN A 165 7.53 -16.77 2.73
N CYS A 166 6.61 -16.70 1.75
CA CYS A 166 6.30 -17.82 0.86
C CYS A 166 7.50 -18.22 0.00
N GLU A 167 8.27 -17.25 -0.53
CA GLU A 167 9.53 -17.51 -1.24
C GLU A 167 10.53 -18.25 -0.35
N ALA A 168 10.69 -17.83 0.91
CA ALA A 168 11.55 -18.52 1.87
C ALA A 168 11.08 -19.96 2.15
N VAL A 169 9.76 -20.23 2.13
CA VAL A 169 9.21 -21.60 2.23
C VAL A 169 9.56 -22.43 0.98
N ILE A 170 9.47 -21.85 -0.22
CA ILE A 170 9.83 -22.51 -1.48
C ILE A 170 11.32 -22.86 -1.51
N ASP A 171 12.18 -21.99 -0.98
CA ASP A 171 13.62 -22.18 -0.93
C ASP A 171 14.09 -23.13 0.17
N ALA A 172 13.21 -23.48 1.11
CA ALA A 172 13.56 -24.35 2.23
C ALA A 172 13.92 -25.79 1.79
N PRO A 173 14.86 -26.45 2.48
CA PRO A 173 15.16 -27.86 2.25
C PRO A 173 13.92 -28.75 2.41
N GLY A 174 13.72 -29.67 1.47
CA GLY A 174 12.59 -30.60 1.50
C GLY A 174 11.31 -30.10 0.82
N PHE A 175 11.27 -28.86 0.35
CA PHE A 175 10.14 -28.37 -0.45
C PHE A 175 9.90 -29.28 -1.67
N PRO A 176 8.65 -29.71 -1.95
CA PRO A 176 8.38 -30.69 -3.00
C PRO A 176 8.46 -30.05 -4.40
N ARG A 177 9.67 -29.99 -4.98
CA ARG A 177 9.94 -29.31 -6.28
C ARG A 177 9.42 -30.07 -7.51
N GLY A 178 9.32 -31.40 -7.44
CA GLY A 178 8.93 -32.26 -8.57
C GLY A 178 7.46 -32.16 -9.01
N THR A 179 6.64 -31.42 -8.26
CA THR A 179 5.20 -31.23 -8.52
C THR A 179 4.84 -29.81 -8.96
N SER A 180 5.83 -28.96 -9.17
CA SER A 180 5.65 -27.55 -9.57
C SER A 180 5.10 -27.44 -10.99
N LYS A 181 4.14 -26.52 -11.19
CA LYS A 181 3.74 -26.01 -12.51
C LYS A 181 4.39 -24.66 -12.85
N GLN A 182 5.25 -24.11 -11.99
CA GLN A 182 5.92 -22.84 -12.26
C GLN A 182 6.85 -22.95 -13.46
N SER A 183 6.43 -22.35 -14.57
CA SER A 183 7.27 -22.12 -15.74
C SER A 183 7.97 -20.76 -15.71
N LEU A 184 7.69 -19.93 -14.70
CA LEU A 184 8.23 -18.58 -14.56
C LEU A 184 9.19 -18.50 -13.37
N THR A 185 10.29 -17.79 -13.55
CA THR A 185 11.27 -17.48 -12.52
C THR A 185 10.74 -16.42 -11.54
N ALA A 186 11.24 -16.39 -10.30
CA ALA A 186 10.89 -15.35 -9.31
C ALA A 186 11.14 -13.92 -9.86
N GLU A 187 12.13 -13.78 -10.73
CA GLU A 187 12.48 -12.51 -11.38
C GLU A 187 11.48 -12.09 -12.47
N GLU A 188 10.78 -13.04 -13.13
CA GLU A 188 9.71 -12.78 -14.10
C GLU A 188 8.40 -12.39 -13.43
N TYR A 189 8.18 -12.85 -12.21
CA TYR A 189 7.02 -12.49 -11.40
C TYR A 189 7.05 -11.04 -10.94
N LEU A 190 8.23 -10.59 -10.52
CA LEU A 190 8.38 -9.35 -9.76
C LEU A 190 8.63 -8.11 -10.64
N GLN A 191 8.77 -8.21 -11.97
CA GLN A 191 9.16 -7.06 -12.83
C GLN A 191 8.17 -5.88 -12.71
N PRO A 192 8.58 -4.72 -12.14
CA PRO A 192 7.80 -3.48 -12.20
C PRO A 192 7.80 -2.80 -13.57
N ARG A 193 8.68 -3.18 -14.49
CA ARG A 193 9.05 -2.33 -15.64
C ARG A 193 8.21 -2.50 -16.91
N GLU A 194 7.42 -3.56 -17.03
CA GLU A 194 6.55 -3.81 -18.20
C GLU A 194 5.07 -3.97 -17.82
N ARG A 195 4.63 -3.33 -16.73
CA ARG A 195 3.26 -3.49 -16.22
C ARG A 195 2.27 -2.72 -17.09
N LYS A 196 1.47 -3.45 -17.89
CA LYS A 196 0.26 -2.92 -18.54
C LYS A 196 -0.78 -2.62 -17.45
N THR A 197 -0.79 -1.39 -16.99
CA THR A 197 -1.83 -0.84 -16.13
C THR A 197 -3.21 -1.00 -16.81
N TRP A 198 -4.22 -1.48 -16.05
CA TRP A 198 -5.63 -1.41 -16.48
C TRP A 198 -6.09 0.06 -16.63
N LEU A 199 -5.42 0.98 -15.95
CA LEU A 199 -5.38 2.38 -16.36
C LEU A 199 -4.65 2.45 -17.71
N LYS A 200 -5.39 2.43 -18.82
CA LYS A 200 -4.83 2.85 -20.11
C LYS A 200 -4.14 4.21 -19.89
N PRO A 201 -2.85 4.37 -20.22
CA PRO A 201 -2.35 5.71 -20.47
C PRO A 201 -3.03 6.16 -21.76
N ASP A 202 -4.13 6.91 -21.65
CA ASP A 202 -4.40 8.10 -22.47
C ASP A 202 -5.84 8.59 -22.34
N ALA A 203 -6.01 9.71 -21.64
CA ALA A 203 -6.83 10.83 -22.11
C ALA A 203 -6.42 12.14 -21.38
N GLY A 204 -5.33 12.76 -21.81
CA GLY A 204 -5.29 14.24 -21.89
C GLY A 204 -4.95 15.07 -20.64
N GLY A 205 -4.40 14.49 -19.57
CA GLY A 205 -3.87 15.28 -18.45
C GLY A 205 -2.54 15.95 -18.81
N LYS A 206 -2.55 17.12 -19.47
CA LYS A 206 -1.35 17.97 -19.58
C LYS A 206 -0.84 18.30 -18.17
N ARG A 207 0.23 17.64 -17.73
CA ARG A 207 1.07 18.14 -16.63
C ARG A 207 1.48 19.56 -17.01
N GLN A 208 0.99 20.54 -16.26
CA GLN A 208 1.53 21.88 -16.33
C GLN A 208 2.92 21.83 -15.72
N ASP A 209 3.95 21.90 -16.57
CA ASP A 209 5.30 22.20 -16.13
C ASP A 209 5.26 23.52 -15.35
N ALA A 210 5.52 23.44 -14.05
CA ALA A 210 5.82 24.59 -13.22
C ALA A 210 7.16 25.17 -13.66
N GLY A 211 7.13 25.90 -14.77
CA GLY A 211 8.22 26.71 -15.27
C GLY A 211 8.59 27.77 -14.24
N SER A 212 9.71 27.55 -13.57
CA SER A 212 10.39 28.50 -12.70
C SER A 212 10.69 29.79 -13.48
N LYS A 213 9.80 30.79 -13.38
CA LYS A 213 10.10 32.15 -13.83
C LYS A 213 10.96 32.83 -12.77
N LYS A 214 12.27 32.85 -13.02
CA LYS A 214 13.19 33.78 -12.37
C LYS A 214 12.74 35.22 -12.65
N SER A 215 12.15 35.86 -11.66
CA SER A 215 11.87 37.29 -11.68
C SER A 215 13.18 38.07 -11.63
N ALA A 216 13.57 38.65 -12.77
CA ALA A 216 14.69 39.57 -12.86
C ALA A 216 14.36 40.89 -12.12
N VAL A 217 15.01 41.11 -10.98
CA VAL A 217 14.97 42.37 -10.24
C VAL A 217 15.71 43.44 -11.06
N LYS A 218 14.95 44.35 -11.68
CA LYS A 218 15.49 45.59 -12.28
C LYS A 218 15.94 46.54 -11.18
N LYS A 219 17.26 46.71 -11.03
CA LYS A 219 17.88 47.83 -10.28
C LYS A 219 17.44 49.16 -10.90
N LYS A 220 16.78 50.02 -10.12
CA LYS A 220 16.57 51.44 -10.45
C LYS A 220 17.83 52.25 -10.12
N PRO A 221 18.17 53.28 -10.92
CA PRO A 221 19.37 54.08 -10.71
C PRO A 221 19.18 55.10 -9.58
N ALA A 222 20.31 55.40 -8.94
CA ALA A 222 20.45 56.40 -7.90
C ALA A 222 20.42 57.82 -8.48
N GLY A 223 19.82 58.74 -7.71
CA GLY A 223 20.20 60.16 -7.73
C GLY A 223 19.05 61.13 -8.00
N ALA A 224 18.64 61.87 -6.97
CA ALA A 224 18.62 63.34 -6.98
C ALA A 224 18.22 63.90 -5.60
N LYS A 225 19.13 64.67 -5.00
CA LYS A 225 18.91 65.53 -3.82
C LYS A 225 17.98 66.70 -4.15
N LYS A 226 17.19 67.17 -3.16
CA LYS A 226 16.96 68.60 -2.79
C LYS A 226 15.79 68.73 -1.77
N PRO A 227 15.58 69.89 -1.10
CA PRO A 227 16.32 70.36 0.06
C PRO A 227 15.40 70.63 1.29
N ALA A 228 16.02 71.07 2.38
CA ALA A 228 15.41 71.39 3.67
C ALA A 228 14.22 72.37 3.60
N GLY A 229 13.13 72.02 4.31
CA GLY A 229 11.97 72.86 4.56
C GLY A 229 11.69 72.98 6.06
N LYS A 230 11.58 74.23 6.53
CA LYS A 230 11.57 74.70 7.92
C LYS A 230 10.44 74.13 8.78
N ARG A 231 10.81 73.89 10.04
CA ARG A 231 9.96 73.60 11.21
C ARG A 231 9.24 74.88 11.65
N VAL A 232 7.91 74.87 11.73
CA VAL A 232 7.11 75.89 12.43
C VAL A 232 6.35 75.21 13.55
N THR A 233 6.62 75.65 14.78
CA THR A 233 5.94 75.29 16.02
C THR A 233 4.85 76.31 16.34
N ARG A 234 3.65 75.86 16.72
CA ARG A 234 2.66 76.53 17.58
C ARG A 234 1.92 75.40 18.32
N ARG A 235 2.02 75.25 19.64
CA ARG A 235 1.32 76.00 20.72
C ARG A 235 -0.13 76.29 20.39
#